data_AF-A0A7G8Q587-F1
#
_entry.id   AF-A0A7G8Q587-F1
#
_cell.length_a   1.000
_cell.length_b   1.000
_cell.length_c   1.000
_cell.angle_alpha   90.00
_cell.angle_beta   90.00
_cell.angle_gamma   90.00
#
_symmetry.space_group_name_H-M   'P 1'
#
loop_
_entity.id
_entity.type
_entity.pdbx_description
1 polymer ?
#
loop_
_entity_poly.entity_id
_entity_poly.type
_entity_poly.pdbx_seq_one_letter_code
_entity_poly.pdbx_strand_id
1 'polypeptide(L)'
;MKRTILSAVVAVVAFAWIGQAQATVETYTVDLNGYAIIGFVGSTPEDYAHARQQATNWETQRHLMLKPQSIKAVAIDQSQGVAYNDAQLREAIVKAALAKTP
;
A
#
# COMPACT_ATOMS: atom_id res chain seq x y z
N MET A 1 -27.55 -31.09 15.15
CA MET A 1 -26.31 -30.60 14.51
C MET A 1 -26.27 -29.08 14.65
N LYS A 2 -25.33 -28.53 15.43
CA LYS A 2 -25.24 -27.10 15.77
C LYS A 2 -24.29 -26.41 14.78
N ARG A 3 -24.74 -25.37 14.09
CA ARG A 3 -23.92 -24.58 13.15
C ARG A 3 -23.37 -23.37 13.91
N THR A 4 -22.07 -23.35 14.15
CA THR A 4 -21.35 -22.23 14.75
C THR A 4 -21.20 -21.14 13.70
N ILE A 5 -21.89 -20.02 13.87
CA ILE A 5 -21.69 -18.82 13.06
C ILE A 5 -20.43 -18.14 13.61
N LEU A 6 -19.32 -18.28 12.89
CA LEU A 6 -18.09 -17.53 13.16
C LEU A 6 -18.36 -16.07 12.77
N SER A 7 -18.54 -15.23 13.78
CA SER A 7 -18.58 -13.78 13.65
C SER A 7 -17.23 -13.28 13.13
N ALA A 8 -17.11 -13.12 11.81
CA ALA A 8 -15.98 -12.46 11.18
C ALA A 8 -16.04 -10.96 11.50
N VAL A 9 -15.27 -10.55 12.52
CA VAL A 9 -15.03 -9.13 12.81
C VAL A 9 -14.13 -8.59 11.70
N VAL A 10 -14.75 -8.01 10.67
CA VAL A 10 -14.05 -7.15 9.71
C VAL A 10 -13.78 -5.83 10.43
N ALA A 11 -12.64 -5.76 11.12
CA ALA A 11 -12.14 -4.50 11.66
C ALA A 11 -11.71 -3.61 10.49
N VAL A 12 -12.65 -2.79 9.99
CA VAL A 12 -12.34 -1.61 9.18
C VAL A 12 -11.64 -0.63 10.12
N VAL A 13 -10.32 -0.74 10.25
CA VAL A 13 -9.49 0.27 10.93
C VAL A 13 -9.36 1.45 9.99
N ALA A 14 -10.39 2.28 9.96
CA ALA A 14 -10.38 3.60 9.36
C ALA A 14 -9.77 4.62 10.35
N PHE A 15 -8.46 4.57 10.61
CA PHE A 15 -7.67 5.63 11.27
C PHE A 15 -6.19 5.35 10.93
N ALA A 16 -5.39 6.24 10.32
CA ALA A 16 -5.32 7.68 10.50
C ALA A 16 -4.89 8.41 9.22
N TRP A 17 -5.52 9.56 9.00
CA TRP A 17 -5.02 10.61 8.12
C TRP A 17 -3.71 11.17 8.72
N ILE A 18 -2.56 10.71 8.22
CA ILE A 18 -1.30 11.43 8.38
C ILE A 18 -1.20 12.33 7.14
N GLY A 19 -1.45 13.62 7.37
CA GLY A 19 -1.70 14.59 6.31
C GLY A 19 -0.48 15.02 5.48
N GLN A 20 -0.85 15.61 4.34
CA GLN A 20 -0.12 16.55 3.47
C GLN A 20 0.99 15.91 2.61
N ALA A 21 1.01 15.98 1.27
CA ALA A 21 0.30 16.82 0.31
C ALA A 21 0.37 16.20 -1.11
N GLN A 22 -0.57 16.62 -1.96
CA GLN A 22 -0.80 16.25 -3.37
C GLN A 22 -1.53 14.91 -3.58
N ALA A 23 -2.86 15.03 -3.56
CA ALA A 23 -3.86 14.03 -3.90
C ALA A 23 -3.88 13.71 -5.42
N THR A 24 -2.74 13.28 -5.96
CA THR A 24 -2.66 12.69 -7.32
C THR A 24 -2.34 11.20 -7.26
N VAL A 25 -1.89 10.70 -6.11
CA VAL A 25 -1.49 9.31 -5.90
C VAL A 25 -2.38 8.70 -4.83
N GLU A 26 -3.10 7.64 -5.18
CA GLU A 26 -3.89 6.90 -4.21
C GLU A 26 -2.97 6.07 -3.32
N THR A 27 -3.23 6.04 -2.01
CA THR A 27 -2.38 5.32 -1.06
C THR A 27 -3.18 4.21 -0.38
N TYR A 28 -2.66 2.99 -0.45
CA TYR A 28 -3.27 1.80 0.10
C TYR A 28 -2.33 1.17 1.13
N THR A 29 -2.87 0.70 2.25
CA THR A 29 -2.09 -0.04 3.26
C THR A 29 -2.55 -1.48 3.31
N VAL A 30 -1.60 -2.40 3.16
CA VAL A 30 -1.83 -3.84 3.23
C VAL A 30 -1.00 -4.42 4.37
N ASP A 31 -1.67 -5.04 5.34
CA ASP A 31 -0.99 -5.86 6.35
C ASP A 31 -0.58 -7.21 5.72
N LEU A 32 0.71 -7.54 5.88
CA LEU A 32 1.29 -8.82 5.52
C LEU A 32 2.04 -9.38 6.73
N ASN A 33 1.35 -10.22 7.52
CA ASN A 33 1.93 -10.94 8.66
C ASN A 33 2.65 -10.00 9.67
N GLY A 34 2.04 -8.84 9.97
CA GLY A 34 2.61 -7.86 10.90
C GLY A 34 3.58 -6.84 10.27
N TYR A 35 3.77 -6.89 8.95
CA TYR A 35 4.42 -5.83 8.18
C TYR A 35 3.38 -4.99 7.43
N ALA A 36 3.49 -3.66 7.53
CA ALA A 36 2.62 -2.75 6.82
C ALA A 36 3.22 -2.39 5.45
N ILE A 37 2.57 -2.85 4.38
CA ILE A 37 2.96 -2.49 3.01
C ILE A 37 2.13 -1.30 2.56
N ILE A 38 2.81 -0.22 2.17
CA ILE A 38 2.22 1.02 1.67
C ILE A 38 2.35 1.02 0.15
N GLY A 39 1.23 0.85 -0.54
CA GLY A 39 1.12 0.94 -1.99
C GLY A 39 0.69 2.34 -2.42
N PHE A 40 1.57 3.03 -3.14
CA PHE A 40 1.28 4.29 -3.80
C PHE A 40 0.88 3.99 -5.25
N VAL A 41 -0.32 4.36 -5.66
CA VAL A 41 -0.90 3.99 -6.96
C VAL A 41 -1.04 5.23 -7.81
N GLY A 42 -0.44 5.19 -9.01
CA GLY A 42 -0.56 6.25 -10.00
C GLY A 42 -1.45 5.82 -11.17
N SER A 43 -2.49 6.58 -11.45
CA SER A 43 -3.45 6.30 -12.54
C SER A 43 -3.04 6.93 -13.87
N THR A 44 -2.04 7.81 -13.88
CA THR A 44 -1.38 8.39 -15.07
C THR A 44 0.14 8.22 -14.98
N PRO A 45 0.90 8.38 -16.08
CA PRO A 45 2.36 8.26 -16.04
C PRO A 45 3.00 9.28 -15.08
N GLU A 46 2.42 10.48 -15.01
CA GLU A 46 2.81 11.54 -14.08
C GLU A 46 2.53 11.11 -12.63
N ASP A 47 1.33 10.60 -12.35
CA ASP A 47 0.99 10.11 -11.00
C ASP A 47 1.87 8.93 -10.60
N TYR A 48 2.24 8.05 -11.53
CA TYR A 48 3.13 6.94 -11.25
C TYR A 48 4.55 7.43 -10.92
N ALA A 49 5.06 8.47 -11.60
CA ALA A 49 6.32 9.10 -11.24
C ALA A 49 6.27 9.67 -9.80
N HIS A 50 5.17 10.32 -9.43
CA HIS A 50 4.94 10.78 -8.06
C HIS A 50 4.84 9.63 -7.06
N ALA A 51 4.13 8.55 -7.40
CA ALA A 51 3.99 7.36 -6.58
C ALA A 51 5.36 6.71 -6.30
N ARG A 52 6.22 6.63 -7.33
CA ARG A 52 7.60 6.17 -7.20
C ARG A 52 8.43 7.07 -6.28
N GLN A 53 8.30 8.39 -6.42
CA GLN A 53 9.01 9.34 -5.57
C GLN A 53 8.59 9.20 -4.10
N GLN A 54 7.29 9.11 -3.84
CA GLN A 54 6.76 8.91 -2.48
C GLN A 54 7.22 7.58 -1.89
N ALA A 55 7.10 6.48 -2.65
CA ALA A 55 7.56 5.17 -2.21
C ALA A 55 9.06 5.16 -1.88
N THR A 56 9.87 5.82 -2.71
CA THR A 56 11.31 5.94 -2.50
C THR A 56 11.63 6.75 -1.26
N ASN A 57 10.98 7.90 -1.08
CA ASN A 57 11.19 8.73 0.11
C ASN A 57 10.82 8.01 1.40
N TRP A 58 9.71 7.26 1.40
CA TRP A 58 9.31 6.45 2.56
C TRP A 58 10.31 5.35 2.87
N GLU A 59 10.83 4.67 1.85
CA GLU A 59 11.92 3.72 2.03
C GLU A 59 13.18 4.42 2.55
N THR A 60 13.58 5.57 2.01
CA THR A 60 14.74 6.33 2.52
C THR A 60 14.56 6.69 3.99
N GLN A 61 13.38 7.20 4.37
CA GLN A 61 13.05 7.50 5.77
C GLN A 61 13.09 6.25 6.64
N ARG A 62 12.65 5.09 6.13
CA ARG A 62 12.81 3.81 6.81
C ARG A 62 14.29 3.47 7.02
N HIS A 63 15.13 3.56 5.99
CA HIS A 63 16.57 3.29 6.12
C HIS A 63 17.27 4.26 7.09
N LEU A 64 16.79 5.49 7.20
CA LEU A 64 17.27 6.49 8.16
C LEU A 64 16.64 6.35 9.56
N MET A 65 15.87 5.29 9.81
CA MET A 65 15.16 5.04 11.08
C MET A 65 14.15 6.13 11.48
N LEU A 66 13.71 6.96 10.52
CA LEU A 66 12.68 7.98 10.69
C LEU A 66 11.26 7.45 10.51
N LYS A 67 11.12 6.20 10.05
CA LYS A 67 9.87 5.44 9.97
C LYS A 67 10.06 4.03 10.57
N PRO A 68 8.98 3.36 11.00
CA PRO A 68 9.09 2.01 11.55
C PRO A 68 9.72 1.04 10.54
N GLN A 69 10.61 0.17 11.00
CA GLN A 69 11.25 -0.85 10.13
C GLN A 69 10.27 -1.91 9.64
N SER A 70 9.10 -2.03 10.28
CA SER A 70 8.02 -2.93 9.91
C SER A 70 7.16 -2.43 8.76
N ILE A 71 7.49 -1.29 8.13
CA ILE A 71 6.78 -0.81 6.94
C ILE A 71 7.59 -1.06 5.67
N LYS A 72 6.91 -1.19 4.54
CA LYS A 72 7.54 -1.20 3.21
C LYS A 72 6.73 -0.40 2.22
N ALA A 73 7.35 0.47 1.44
CA ALA A 73 6.68 1.30 0.46
C ALA A 73 6.97 0.87 -0.99
N VAL A 74 5.89 0.75 -1.78
CA VAL A 74 5.93 0.36 -3.18
C VAL A 74 5.07 1.29 -4.02
N ALA A 75 5.46 1.45 -5.29
CA ALA A 75 4.67 2.17 -6.26
C ALA A 75 4.00 1.18 -7.22
N ILE A 76 2.75 1.43 -7.56
CA ILE A 76 1.93 0.62 -8.46
C ILE A 76 1.55 1.48 -9.66
N ASP A 77 1.86 0.96 -10.84
CA ASP A 77 1.53 1.58 -12.10
C ASP A 77 0.14 1.13 -12.56
N GLN A 78 -0.81 2.05 -12.62
CA GLN A 78 -2.10 1.88 -13.28
C GLN A 78 -2.24 2.79 -14.51
N SER A 79 -1.16 3.47 -14.92
CA SER A 79 -1.19 4.45 -16.01
C SER A 79 -1.53 3.86 -17.38
N GLN A 80 -1.36 2.54 -17.52
CA GLN A 80 -1.61 1.80 -18.76
C GLN A 80 -3.09 1.42 -18.94
N GLY A 81 -4.01 2.03 -18.19
CA GLY A 81 -5.45 1.73 -18.27
C GLY A 81 -5.84 0.42 -17.58
N VAL A 82 -4.97 -0.10 -16.69
CA VAL A 82 -5.26 -1.29 -15.89
C VAL A 82 -5.92 -0.85 -14.59
N ALA A 83 -7.25 -0.75 -14.60
CA ALA A 83 -8.02 -0.55 -13.37
C ALA A 83 -8.09 -1.87 -12.60
N TYR A 84 -7.35 -1.96 -11.49
CA TYR A 84 -7.47 -3.10 -10.57
C TYR A 84 -8.70 -2.94 -9.69
N ASN A 85 -9.44 -4.02 -9.47
CA ASN A 85 -10.35 -4.08 -8.34
C ASN A 85 -9.57 -4.23 -7.02
N ASP A 86 -10.22 -4.05 -5.87
CA ASP A 86 -9.57 -4.07 -4.56
C ASP A 86 -8.73 -5.33 -4.30
N ALA A 87 -9.21 -6.50 -4.72
CA ALA A 87 -8.50 -7.77 -4.53
C ALA A 87 -7.24 -7.83 -5.41
N GLN A 88 -7.36 -7.45 -6.67
CA GLN A 88 -6.24 -7.39 -7.61
C GLN A 88 -5.21 -6.34 -7.18
N LEU A 89 -5.67 -5.20 -6.67
CA LEU A 89 -4.79 -4.13 -6.21
C LEU A 89 -4.01 -4.58 -4.96
N ARG A 90 -4.69 -5.22 -4.00
CA ARG A 90 -4.04 -5.82 -2.83
C ARG A 90 -2.97 -6.82 -3.25
N GLU A 91 -3.29 -7.72 -4.19
CA GLU A 91 -2.34 -8.72 -4.69
C GLU A 91 -1.15 -8.05 -5.39
N ALA A 92 -1.39 -7.04 -6.23
CA ALA A 92 -0.35 -6.28 -6.91
C ALA A 92 0.60 -5.58 -5.91
N ILE A 93 0.05 -4.97 -4.85
CA ILE A 93 0.82 -4.34 -3.77
C ILE A 93 1.70 -5.35 -3.04
N VAL A 94 1.13 -6.50 -2.65
CA VAL A 94 1.89 -7.58 -1.99
C VAL A 94 2.96 -8.13 -2.90
N LYS A 95 2.64 -8.41 -4.17
CA LYS A 95 3.59 -8.93 -5.16
C LYS A 95 4.73 -7.94 -5.40
N ALA A 96 4.44 -6.65 -5.54
CA ALA A 96 5.45 -5.62 -5.70
C ALA A 96 6.36 -5.51 -4.46
N ALA A 97 5.80 -5.66 -3.26
CA ALA A 97 6.55 -5.64 -2.02
C ALA A 97 7.44 -6.88 -1.85
N LEU A 98 6.99 -8.05 -2.28
CA LEU A 98 7.78 -9.28 -2.28
C LEU A 98 8.89 -9.27 -3.34
N ALA A 99 8.65 -8.63 -4.49
CA ALA A 99 9.62 -8.52 -5.58
C ALA A 99 10.79 -7.60 -5.24
N LYS A 100 10.58 -6.57 -4.41
CA LYS A 100 11.68 -5.80 -3.82
C LYS A 100 12.38 -6.70 -2.80
N THR A 101 13.59 -7.17 -3.08
CA THR A 101 14.43 -7.82 -2.05
C THR A 101 14.69 -6.87 -0.87
N PRO A 102 14.96 -7.40 0.35
CA PRO A 102 15.23 -6.61 1.55
C PRO A 102 16.38 -5.62 1.39
#